data_AF-A0A3A9EIN6-F1
#
_entry.id   AF-A0A3A9EIN6-F1
#
_cell.length_a   1.000
_cell.length_b   1.000
_cell.length_c   1.000
_cell.angle_alpha   90.00
_cell.angle_beta   90.00
_cell.angle_gamma   90.00
#
_symmetry.space_group_name_H-M   'P 1'
#
loop_
_entity.id
_entity.type
_entity.pdbx_description
1 polymer ?
#
loop_
_entity_poly.entity_id
_entity_poly.type
_entity_poly.pdbx_seq_one_letter_code
_entity_poly.pdbx_strand_id
1 'polypeptide(L)'
;MRSGGSNAAFALARILKGEQPLSRRRPLRMTIKKVYFKLLFVLLGGITVTNRAGFIKIALMAALSIALALGIPAAPPSNRVFTDVAPGSWYEPQVLDMARRGWLNGYPDGSFRPNRPVTAAELVAITARCAGVANTGGDGGHWASGYLRTGLDRGWYDWDEIPPTGETFGKPIQRQLAVKILMRAFLPDVRGDYNTESQKIRDFSQLDGRYYEEVLAAYSVGVARGDGSGRFHPKSSLTRAEACTLIDRARRLIEELPAPSRSPAPSPGPTAKPISGGVAENGWLQVKGTQLCNEAGEPVVLHGMSSHGIQWFPQFAGEQAVKNTAAYGANLFRVAMYTGEGGYLSQPEAMKQRAIEAVDAAVHQDLYVILDWHILSDGNPMDHLSEAKAFFSEMAERYQDQPAVLYEICNEPNGNVDWARDIKPYAQEVAGAIREKSPRSVILIGSGTWSQDIHLAAADPLEGENLMYTLHFYAGTHGQWLRDRAESALEAGLPLFVSEWGTSAADGSGGVYLGEAEVWLEFLEKKGISWANWSLCDKDETSAALKPGTDPSAQWTEQDLSPSGKFVFGRF
;
A
#
# COMPACT_ATOMS: atom_id res chain seq x y z
N MET A 1 -63.59 60.26 35.13
CA MET A 1 -64.04 58.88 35.41
C MET A 1 -63.24 57.95 34.49
N ARG A 2 -62.14 57.37 35.00
CA ARG A 2 -61.98 55.96 35.41
C ARG A 2 -62.15 54.99 34.23
N SER A 3 -61.06 54.56 33.57
CA SER A 3 -60.11 53.49 33.95
C SER A 3 -60.75 52.10 33.96
N GLY A 4 -60.45 51.30 32.92
CA GLY A 4 -60.87 49.90 32.79
C GLY A 4 -59.98 49.11 31.84
N GLY A 5 -58.68 49.44 31.78
CA GLY A 5 -57.65 48.63 31.12
C GLY A 5 -56.77 47.97 32.16
N SER A 6 -57.18 46.80 32.67
CA SER A 6 -56.29 45.87 33.38
C SER A 6 -57.08 44.61 33.69
N ASN A 7 -56.86 43.54 32.93
CA ASN A 7 -57.11 42.17 33.42
C ASN A 7 -56.41 41.09 32.57
N ALA A 8 -56.01 41.37 31.33
CA ALA A 8 -55.29 40.38 30.50
C ALA A 8 -53.78 40.30 30.83
N ALA A 9 -53.14 41.42 31.15
CA ALA A 9 -51.70 41.47 31.45
C ALA A 9 -51.34 40.83 32.80
N PHE A 10 -52.23 40.91 33.80
CA PHE A 10 -52.00 40.32 35.13
C PHE A 10 -52.14 38.78 35.15
N ALA A 11 -52.93 38.20 34.25
CA ALA A 11 -53.09 36.76 34.15
C ALA A 11 -51.84 36.07 33.56
N LEU A 12 -51.13 36.73 32.64
CA LEU A 12 -49.93 36.20 32.00
C LEU A 12 -48.72 36.20 32.95
N ALA A 13 -48.62 37.21 33.82
CA ALA A 13 -47.54 37.33 34.81
C ALA A 13 -47.61 36.27 35.93
N ARG A 14 -48.80 35.74 36.24
CA ARG A 14 -48.98 34.66 37.23
C ARG A 14 -48.58 33.28 36.70
N ILE A 15 -48.70 33.04 35.40
CA ILE A 15 -48.32 31.76 34.77
C ILE A 15 -46.79 31.62 34.67
N LEU A 16 -46.07 32.73 34.51
CA LEU A 16 -44.60 32.73 34.43
C LEU A 16 -43.89 32.58 35.79
N LYS A 17 -44.60 32.67 36.93
CA LYS A 17 -44.01 32.62 38.29
C LYS A 17 -44.18 31.30 39.06
N GLY A 18 -44.81 30.28 38.48
CA GLY A 18 -44.67 28.89 38.97
C GLY A 18 -45.17 28.60 40.40
N GLU A 19 -46.33 29.10 40.83
CA GLU A 19 -46.94 28.75 42.13
C GLU A 19 -48.18 27.81 41.96
N GLN A 20 -47.94 26.49 42.04
CA GLN A 20 -48.74 25.32 42.55
C GLN A 20 -50.28 25.17 42.27
N PRO A 21 -50.90 23.96 42.39
CA PRO A 21 -50.46 22.57 42.19
C PRO A 21 -51.34 21.77 41.17
N LEU A 22 -50.90 20.55 40.85
CA LEU A 22 -51.56 19.55 39.99
C LEU A 22 -52.99 19.18 40.41
N SER A 23 -53.97 19.26 39.49
CA SER A 23 -54.95 18.16 39.33
C SER A 23 -55.66 18.14 37.96
N ARG A 24 -55.71 16.92 37.40
CA ARG A 24 -56.64 16.33 36.40
C ARG A 24 -56.59 16.78 34.93
N ARG A 25 -56.39 15.74 34.10
CA ARG A 25 -56.25 15.66 32.63
C ARG A 25 -57.56 15.89 31.87
N ARG A 26 -57.52 16.61 30.72
CA ARG A 26 -58.00 16.24 29.35
C ARG A 26 -57.88 17.44 28.35
N PRO A 27 -57.85 17.22 27.01
CA PRO A 27 -56.81 17.80 26.14
C PRO A 27 -57.20 19.12 25.45
N LEU A 28 -56.31 20.12 25.52
CA LEU A 28 -56.42 21.42 24.86
C LEU A 28 -55.73 21.40 23.48
N ARG A 29 -56.27 20.70 22.49
CA ARG A 29 -55.69 20.65 21.13
C ARG A 29 -56.45 21.45 20.06
N MET A 30 -57.46 22.25 20.44
CA MET A 30 -58.35 22.90 19.44
C MET A 30 -58.47 24.44 19.53
N THR A 31 -57.87 25.11 20.51
CA THR A 31 -58.06 26.57 20.71
C THR A 31 -56.90 27.44 20.21
N ILE A 32 -55.69 26.90 20.04
CA ILE A 32 -54.51 27.68 19.58
C ILE A 32 -54.56 27.99 18.08
N LYS A 33 -55.13 27.08 17.26
CA LYS A 33 -55.23 27.29 15.79
C LYS A 33 -56.14 28.46 15.41
N LYS A 34 -57.20 28.75 16.17
CA LYS A 34 -58.15 29.82 15.83
C LYS A 34 -57.65 31.22 16.20
N VAL A 35 -56.78 31.34 17.20
CA VAL A 35 -56.20 32.64 17.61
C VAL A 35 -55.06 33.04 16.66
N TYR A 36 -54.21 32.09 16.25
CA TYR A 36 -53.15 32.35 15.27
C TYR A 36 -53.69 32.74 13.88
N PHE A 37 -54.79 32.12 13.44
CA PHE A 37 -55.37 32.40 12.12
C PHE A 37 -56.00 33.80 12.03
N LYS A 38 -56.53 34.33 13.14
CA LYS A 38 -57.15 35.66 13.19
C LYS A 38 -56.13 36.79 13.36
N LEU A 39 -54.99 36.56 14.03
CA LEU A 39 -53.92 37.56 14.14
C LEU A 39 -53.13 37.72 12.82
N LEU A 40 -52.93 36.63 12.07
CA LEU A 40 -52.15 36.64 10.84
C LEU A 40 -52.90 37.30 9.66
N PHE A 41 -54.23 37.27 9.65
CA PHE A 41 -55.07 37.85 8.59
C PHE A 41 -55.12 39.39 8.61
N VAL A 42 -54.89 40.00 9.78
CA VAL A 42 -54.92 41.46 9.97
C VAL A 42 -53.58 42.12 9.58
N LEU A 43 -52.48 41.36 9.58
CA LEU A 43 -51.12 41.88 9.32
C LEU A 43 -50.66 41.79 7.85
N LEU A 44 -51.36 41.05 6.98
CA LEU A 44 -50.88 40.72 5.63
C LEU A 44 -51.70 41.28 4.46
N GLY A 45 -52.60 42.25 4.70
CA GLY A 45 -53.19 43.05 3.62
C GLY A 45 -53.77 42.25 2.44
N GLY A 46 -54.42 41.11 2.70
CA GLY A 46 -55.17 40.37 1.67
C GLY A 46 -54.34 39.57 0.65
N ILE A 47 -53.07 39.25 0.91
CA ILE A 47 -52.28 38.41 -0.01
C ILE A 47 -52.57 36.92 0.24
N THR A 48 -53.22 36.25 -0.71
CA THR A 48 -53.41 34.79 -0.73
C THR A 48 -52.15 34.09 -1.24
N VAL A 49 -51.56 33.22 -0.41
CA VAL A 49 -50.36 32.43 -0.74
C VAL A 49 -50.78 30.98 -1.01
N THR A 50 -50.53 30.48 -2.22
CA THR A 50 -51.02 29.17 -2.68
C THR A 50 -50.01 28.02 -2.55
N ASN A 51 -48.79 28.24 -2.03
CA ASN A 51 -47.83 27.15 -1.80
C ASN A 51 -46.96 27.30 -0.52
N ARG A 52 -46.43 26.16 -0.06
CA ARG A 52 -45.60 26.04 1.17
C ARG A 52 -44.32 26.89 1.13
N ALA A 53 -43.72 27.08 -0.04
CA ALA A 53 -42.48 27.85 -0.21
C ALA A 53 -42.71 29.36 -0.01
N GLY A 54 -43.86 29.89 -0.46
CA GLY A 54 -44.25 31.28 -0.23
C GLY A 54 -44.50 31.60 1.26
N PHE A 55 -45.04 30.63 2.00
CA PHE A 55 -45.30 30.78 3.44
C PHE A 55 -44.01 30.90 4.27
N ILE A 56 -42.98 30.12 3.91
CA ILE A 56 -41.67 30.14 4.59
C ILE A 56 -40.94 31.46 4.33
N LYS A 57 -40.99 31.98 3.09
CA LYS A 57 -40.36 33.27 2.74
C LYS A 57 -40.98 34.46 3.49
N ILE A 58 -42.30 34.49 3.62
CA ILE A 58 -42.99 35.59 4.33
C ILE A 58 -42.76 35.51 5.84
N ALA A 59 -42.75 34.30 6.42
CA ALA A 59 -42.43 34.10 7.83
C ALA A 59 -40.99 34.53 8.18
N LEU A 60 -40.02 34.29 7.29
CA LEU A 60 -38.63 34.75 7.43
C LEU A 60 -38.51 36.28 7.34
N MET A 61 -39.23 36.92 6.42
CA MET A 61 -39.22 38.40 6.31
C MET A 61 -39.88 39.08 7.51
N ALA A 62 -40.93 38.49 8.08
CA ALA A 62 -41.57 39.00 9.30
C ALA A 62 -40.65 38.86 10.53
N ALA A 63 -39.94 37.74 10.66
CA ALA A 63 -38.96 37.54 11.73
C ALA A 63 -37.77 38.52 11.64
N LEU A 64 -37.31 38.82 10.43
CA LEU A 64 -36.23 39.78 10.19
C LEU A 64 -36.65 41.23 10.52
N SER A 65 -37.90 41.59 10.25
CA SER A 65 -38.46 42.91 10.53
C SER A 65 -38.66 43.17 12.03
N ILE A 66 -38.96 42.11 12.81
CA ILE A 66 -39.10 42.18 14.28
C ILE A 66 -37.74 42.31 14.95
N ALA A 67 -36.71 41.65 14.44
CA ALA A 67 -35.33 41.77 14.95
C ALA A 67 -34.76 43.18 14.77
N LEU A 68 -35.11 43.87 13.67
CA LEU A 68 -34.68 45.24 13.40
C LEU A 68 -35.35 46.30 14.31
N ALA A 69 -36.58 46.02 14.77
CA ALA A 69 -37.35 46.96 15.60
C ALA A 69 -37.00 46.92 17.10
N LEU A 70 -36.24 45.92 17.56
CA LEU A 70 -35.94 45.71 18.99
C LEU A 70 -34.57 46.24 19.45
N GLY A 71 -33.78 46.85 18.56
CA GLY A 71 -32.55 47.56 18.96
C GLY A 71 -31.57 46.70 19.78
N ILE A 72 -31.57 45.38 19.59
CA ILE A 72 -30.63 44.48 20.25
C ILE A 72 -29.26 44.81 19.66
N PRO A 73 -28.27 45.23 20.47
CA PRO A 73 -26.92 45.40 19.95
C PRO A 73 -26.47 44.04 19.41
N ALA A 74 -26.26 43.96 18.09
CA ALA A 74 -25.63 42.81 17.50
C ALA A 74 -24.25 42.68 18.15
N ALA A 75 -24.03 41.61 18.91
CA ALA A 75 -22.67 41.22 19.26
C ALA A 75 -21.85 41.17 17.95
N PRO A 76 -20.62 41.70 17.93
CA PRO A 76 -19.80 41.63 16.73
C PRO A 76 -19.77 40.18 16.25
N PRO A 77 -19.95 39.90 14.95
CA PRO A 77 -19.95 38.53 14.46
C PRO A 77 -18.64 37.87 14.90
N SER A 78 -18.74 36.78 15.66
CA SER A 78 -17.58 36.00 16.02
C SER A 78 -17.04 35.39 14.74
N ASN A 79 -16.01 36.02 14.17
CA ASN A 79 -15.37 35.59 12.92
C ASN A 79 -14.50 34.32 13.12
N ARG A 80 -14.76 33.54 14.20
CA ARG A 80 -14.03 32.32 14.53
C ARG A 80 -14.72 31.13 13.87
N VAL A 81 -14.02 30.51 12.92
CA VAL A 81 -14.47 29.31 12.21
C VAL A 81 -14.60 28.11 13.17
N PHE A 82 -13.75 28.03 14.20
CA PHE A 82 -13.80 27.02 15.24
C PHE A 82 -13.64 27.65 16.64
N THR A 83 -14.31 27.07 17.64
CA THR A 83 -14.36 27.61 19.01
C THR A 83 -13.06 27.42 19.80
N ASP A 84 -12.27 26.39 19.46
CA ASP A 84 -11.05 25.94 20.14
C ASP A 84 -9.76 26.17 19.33
N VAL A 85 -9.84 26.98 18.27
CA VAL A 85 -8.67 27.52 17.55
C VAL A 85 -8.40 28.91 18.09
N ALA A 86 -7.42 29.01 19.00
CA ALA A 86 -7.02 30.28 19.59
C ALA A 86 -6.19 31.12 18.58
N PRO A 87 -6.41 32.46 18.54
CA PRO A 87 -5.56 33.35 17.77
C PRO A 87 -4.09 33.23 18.17
N GLY A 88 -3.21 33.14 17.17
CA GLY A 88 -1.76 32.99 17.36
C GLY A 88 -1.29 31.55 17.56
N SER A 89 -2.19 30.56 17.57
CA SER A 89 -1.78 29.14 17.54
C SER A 89 -0.97 28.86 16.27
N TRP A 90 0.12 28.09 16.38
CA TRP A 90 0.99 27.74 15.25
C TRP A 90 0.27 27.00 14.11
N TYR A 91 -0.90 26.42 14.39
CA TYR A 91 -1.76 25.74 13.42
C TYR A 91 -2.91 26.59 12.87
N GLU A 92 -3.16 27.78 13.44
CA GLU A 92 -4.32 28.61 13.08
C GLU A 92 -4.36 28.96 11.58
N PRO A 93 -3.29 29.48 10.95
CA PRO A 93 -3.38 29.96 9.56
C PRO A 93 -3.84 28.90 8.58
N GLN A 94 -3.24 27.71 8.64
CA GLN A 94 -3.55 26.56 7.78
C GLN A 94 -4.93 25.96 8.10
N VAL A 95 -5.30 25.84 9.38
CA VAL A 95 -6.61 25.31 9.76
C VAL A 95 -7.73 26.20 9.26
N LEU A 96 -7.59 27.53 9.40
CA LEU A 96 -8.57 28.49 8.91
C LEU A 96 -8.63 28.52 7.38
N ASP A 97 -7.48 28.42 6.69
CA ASP A 97 -7.45 28.36 5.22
C ASP A 97 -8.16 27.10 4.69
N MET A 98 -7.80 25.93 5.22
CA MET A 98 -8.41 24.66 4.83
C MET A 98 -9.92 24.63 5.11
N ALA A 99 -10.37 25.24 6.21
CA ALA A 99 -11.78 25.34 6.53
C ALA A 99 -12.53 26.29 5.59
N ARG A 100 -11.97 27.47 5.27
CA ARG A 100 -12.57 28.41 4.28
C ARG A 100 -12.71 27.80 2.90
N ARG A 101 -11.79 26.91 2.51
CA ARG A 101 -11.82 26.18 1.23
C ARG A 101 -12.73 24.95 1.24
N GLY A 102 -13.33 24.62 2.38
CA GLY A 102 -14.21 23.45 2.52
C GLY A 102 -13.49 22.10 2.57
N TRP A 103 -12.16 22.10 2.75
CA TRP A 103 -11.37 20.87 2.85
C TRP A 103 -11.40 20.27 4.25
N LEU A 104 -11.56 21.13 5.26
CA LEU A 104 -11.57 20.74 6.65
C LEU A 104 -12.90 21.09 7.31
N ASN A 105 -13.52 20.08 7.92
CA ASN A 105 -14.72 20.25 8.73
C ASN A 105 -14.37 20.07 10.21
N GLY A 106 -15.03 20.85 11.06
CA GLY A 106 -15.03 20.68 12.51
C GLY A 106 -16.10 19.71 12.96
N TYR A 107 -16.30 19.65 14.28
CA TYR A 107 -17.32 18.83 14.92
C TYR A 107 -18.65 19.61 15.04
N PRO A 108 -19.78 18.91 15.27
CA PRO A 108 -21.09 19.56 15.42
C PRO A 108 -21.19 20.58 16.56
N ASP A 109 -20.28 20.50 17.55
CA ASP A 109 -20.16 21.44 18.67
C ASP A 109 -19.38 22.73 18.30
N GLY A 110 -18.94 22.87 17.05
CA GLY A 110 -18.15 24.00 16.55
C GLY A 110 -16.66 23.91 16.86
N SER A 111 -16.16 22.79 17.41
CA SER A 111 -14.74 22.59 17.70
C SER A 111 -13.96 21.98 16.51
N PHE A 112 -12.65 22.17 16.49
CA PHE A 112 -11.69 21.53 15.60
C PHE A 112 -10.97 20.35 16.26
N ARG A 113 -10.75 20.40 17.59
CA ARG A 113 -10.03 19.43 18.43
C ARG A 113 -8.57 19.23 18.00
N PRO A 114 -7.72 20.27 18.09
CA PRO A 114 -6.38 20.29 17.50
C PRO A 114 -5.45 19.17 18.02
N ASN A 115 -5.53 18.84 19.31
CA ASN A 115 -4.65 17.86 19.95
C ASN A 115 -5.16 16.41 19.87
N ARG A 116 -6.33 16.18 19.27
CA ARG A 116 -6.86 14.82 19.08
C ARG A 116 -6.03 14.10 18.01
N PRO A 117 -5.68 12.82 18.19
CA PRO A 117 -5.13 12.02 17.10
C PRO A 117 -6.07 12.02 15.89
N VAL A 118 -5.51 12.26 14.70
CA VAL A 118 -6.26 12.16 13.44
C VAL A 118 -6.40 10.70 13.04
N THR A 119 -7.57 10.32 12.51
CA THR A 119 -7.80 8.94 12.05
C THR A 119 -7.38 8.76 10.59
N ALA A 120 -7.19 7.51 10.17
CA ALA A 120 -6.92 7.17 8.77
C ALA A 120 -7.96 7.78 7.82
N ALA A 121 -9.25 7.60 8.13
CA ALA A 121 -10.33 8.18 7.32
C ALA A 121 -10.33 9.71 7.29
N GLU A 122 -10.04 10.37 8.42
CA GLU A 122 -9.96 11.83 8.46
C GLU A 122 -8.80 12.35 7.60
N LEU A 123 -7.61 11.76 7.74
CA LEU A 123 -6.43 12.16 6.97
C LEU A 123 -6.65 12.00 5.47
N VAL A 124 -7.07 10.80 5.03
CA VAL A 124 -7.25 10.51 3.61
C VAL A 124 -8.35 11.39 3.01
N ALA A 125 -9.46 11.60 3.73
CA ALA A 125 -10.53 12.44 3.21
C ALA A 125 -10.15 13.93 3.12
N ILE A 126 -9.35 14.45 4.05
CA ILE A 126 -8.84 15.82 3.96
C ILE A 126 -7.84 15.93 2.79
N THR A 127 -6.91 15.00 2.68
CA THR A 127 -5.92 14.92 1.60
C THR A 127 -6.61 14.87 0.24
N ALA A 128 -7.63 14.02 0.09
CA ALA A 128 -8.40 13.90 -1.13
C ALA A 128 -9.10 15.20 -1.53
N ARG A 129 -9.74 15.88 -0.57
CA ARG A 129 -10.37 17.18 -0.85
C ARG A 129 -9.36 18.25 -1.27
N CYS A 130 -8.20 18.28 -0.60
CA CYS A 130 -7.10 19.16 -0.98
C CYS A 130 -6.55 18.87 -2.38
N ALA A 131 -6.52 17.60 -2.79
CA ALA A 131 -6.11 17.15 -4.12
C ALA A 131 -7.22 17.30 -5.19
N GLY A 132 -8.37 17.91 -4.87
CA GLY A 132 -9.46 18.11 -5.83
C GLY A 132 -10.23 16.83 -6.19
N VAL A 133 -10.15 15.82 -5.34
CA VAL A 133 -10.74 14.50 -5.58
C VAL A 133 -12.17 14.44 -5.06
N ALA A 134 -13.12 14.08 -5.92
CA ALA A 134 -14.51 13.90 -5.53
C ALA A 134 -14.72 12.58 -4.77
N ASN A 135 -15.67 12.58 -3.82
CA ASN A 135 -16.13 11.35 -3.20
C ASN A 135 -17.03 10.59 -4.18
N THR A 136 -16.56 9.46 -4.70
CA THR A 136 -17.30 8.64 -5.67
C THR A 136 -18.38 7.76 -5.03
N GLY A 137 -18.54 7.81 -3.69
CA GLY A 137 -19.33 6.84 -2.96
C GLY A 137 -18.62 5.48 -2.87
N GLY A 138 -18.89 4.73 -1.82
CA GLY A 138 -18.32 3.39 -1.64
C GLY A 138 -19.31 2.47 -0.93
N ASP A 139 -19.25 1.18 -1.25
CA ASP A 139 -20.23 0.16 -0.88
C ASP A 139 -20.23 -0.22 0.62
N GLY A 140 -19.39 0.44 1.44
CA GLY A 140 -19.09 0.05 2.82
C GLY A 140 -19.73 0.87 3.94
N GLY A 141 -20.73 1.73 3.68
CA GLY A 141 -21.49 2.45 4.70
C GLY A 141 -20.74 3.53 5.51
N HIS A 142 -19.40 3.57 5.49
CA HIS A 142 -18.60 4.61 6.16
C HIS A 142 -18.48 5.87 5.30
N TRP A 143 -18.59 7.06 5.93
CA TRP A 143 -18.66 8.35 5.23
C TRP A 143 -17.42 8.66 4.36
N ALA A 144 -16.27 8.08 4.69
CA ALA A 144 -15.01 8.27 3.99
C ALA A 144 -14.70 7.18 2.94
N SER A 145 -15.54 6.16 2.77
CA SER A 145 -15.20 4.98 1.95
C SER A 145 -14.81 5.32 0.51
N GLY A 146 -15.48 6.28 -0.14
CA GLY A 146 -15.10 6.67 -1.51
C GLY A 146 -13.76 7.40 -1.60
N TYR A 147 -13.40 8.20 -0.59
CA TYR A 147 -12.07 8.82 -0.52
C TYR A 147 -10.97 7.79 -0.27
N LEU A 148 -11.23 6.82 0.61
CA LEU A 148 -10.31 5.74 0.92
C LEU A 148 -10.09 4.86 -0.31
N ARG A 149 -11.16 4.38 -0.95
CA ARG A 149 -11.07 3.65 -2.21
C ARG A 149 -10.25 4.42 -3.25
N THR A 150 -10.53 5.71 -3.42
CA THR A 150 -9.77 6.50 -4.38
C THR A 150 -8.30 6.67 -4.00
N GLY A 151 -7.99 6.78 -2.71
CA GLY A 151 -6.61 6.83 -2.22
C GLY A 151 -5.87 5.53 -2.51
N LEU A 152 -6.52 4.39 -2.28
CA LEU A 152 -6.00 3.06 -2.63
C LEU A 152 -5.81 2.92 -4.16
N ASP A 153 -6.83 3.26 -4.96
CA ASP A 153 -6.80 3.17 -6.42
C ASP A 153 -5.71 4.07 -7.05
N ARG A 154 -5.35 5.17 -6.36
CA ARG A 154 -4.25 6.07 -6.76
C ARG A 154 -2.90 5.74 -6.10
N GLY A 155 -2.83 4.63 -5.38
CA GLY A 155 -1.60 4.15 -4.74
C GLY A 155 -1.08 5.06 -3.64
N TRP A 156 -1.91 5.90 -3.00
CA TRP A 156 -1.46 6.74 -1.88
C TRP A 156 -1.05 5.93 -0.65
N TYR A 157 -1.64 4.75 -0.51
CA TYR A 157 -1.33 3.75 0.49
C TYR A 157 -1.69 2.38 -0.07
N ASP A 158 -1.22 1.32 0.59
CA ASP A 158 -1.41 -0.06 0.15
C ASP A 158 -2.54 -0.73 0.95
N TRP A 159 -3.10 -1.83 0.41
CA TRP A 159 -4.30 -2.45 0.95
C TRP A 159 -4.17 -2.85 2.42
N ASP A 160 -3.02 -3.38 2.83
CA ASP A 160 -2.76 -3.86 4.18
C ASP A 160 -2.59 -2.72 5.21
N GLU A 161 -2.20 -1.53 4.76
CA GLU A 161 -2.01 -0.34 5.61
C GLU A 161 -3.35 0.25 6.07
N ILE A 162 -4.34 0.28 5.18
CA ILE A 162 -5.73 0.69 5.49
C ILE A 162 -6.72 -0.21 4.75
N PRO A 163 -7.00 -1.42 5.27
CA PRO A 163 -7.88 -2.37 4.60
C PRO A 163 -9.29 -1.80 4.38
N PRO A 164 -9.91 -2.04 3.21
CA PRO A 164 -11.26 -1.57 2.89
C PRO A 164 -12.36 -2.33 3.66
N THR A 165 -12.02 -2.98 4.78
CA THR A 165 -12.96 -3.63 5.71
C THR A 165 -13.65 -2.63 6.64
N GLY A 166 -13.11 -1.42 6.75
CA GLY A 166 -13.63 -0.36 7.61
C GLY A 166 -13.15 -0.39 9.06
N GLU A 167 -12.53 -1.49 9.50
CA GLU A 167 -12.09 -1.67 10.90
C GLU A 167 -11.01 -0.67 11.33
N THR A 168 -10.17 -0.22 10.39
CA THR A 168 -9.04 0.68 10.65
C THR A 168 -9.39 2.15 10.41
N PHE A 169 -10.50 2.45 9.75
CA PHE A 169 -10.85 3.81 9.30
C PHE A 169 -10.95 4.82 10.45
N GLY A 170 -11.50 4.38 11.58
CA GLY A 170 -11.66 5.17 12.80
C GLY A 170 -10.43 5.17 13.72
N LYS A 171 -9.39 4.39 13.42
CA LYS A 171 -8.19 4.29 14.26
C LYS A 171 -7.22 5.45 13.97
N PRO A 172 -6.46 5.91 14.97
CA PRO A 172 -5.38 6.88 14.75
C PRO A 172 -4.38 6.37 13.71
N ILE A 173 -4.00 7.25 12.76
CA ILE A 173 -3.00 6.89 11.74
C ILE A 173 -1.59 7.10 12.27
N GLN A 174 -0.68 6.19 11.94
CA GLN A 174 0.74 6.34 12.24
C GLN A 174 1.37 7.44 11.38
N ARG A 175 2.36 8.15 11.92
CA ARG A 175 3.02 9.27 11.27
C ARG A 175 3.74 8.86 9.99
N GLN A 176 4.38 7.70 9.95
CA GLN A 176 5.04 7.17 8.75
C GLN A 176 4.06 6.98 7.57
N LEU A 177 2.93 6.33 7.83
CA LEU A 177 1.87 6.11 6.83
C LEU A 177 1.22 7.42 6.40
N ALA A 178 1.00 8.34 7.34
CA ALA A 178 0.46 9.64 7.01
C ALA A 178 1.38 10.41 6.06
N VAL A 179 2.69 10.43 6.30
CA VAL A 179 3.66 11.10 5.41
C VAL A 179 3.68 10.44 4.03
N LYS A 180 3.65 9.11 3.94
CA LYS A 180 3.53 8.38 2.67
C LYS A 180 2.33 8.85 1.87
N ILE A 181 1.14 8.85 2.46
CA ILE A 181 -0.10 9.31 1.81
C ILE A 181 0.03 10.73 1.27
N LEU A 182 0.59 11.65 2.08
CA LEU A 182 0.73 13.04 1.69
C LEU A 182 1.72 13.22 0.54
N MET A 183 2.88 12.56 0.60
CA MET A 183 3.91 12.66 -0.42
C MET A 183 3.42 12.03 -1.72
N ARG A 184 2.79 10.85 -1.70
CA ARG A 184 2.21 10.26 -2.91
C ARG A 184 1.06 11.08 -3.50
N ALA A 185 0.27 11.74 -2.65
CA ALA A 185 -0.86 12.55 -3.13
C ALA A 185 -0.43 13.89 -3.76
N PHE A 186 0.62 14.52 -3.25
CA PHE A 186 0.97 15.89 -3.62
C PHE A 186 2.34 16.03 -4.30
N LEU A 187 3.29 15.16 -3.99
CA LEU A 187 4.69 15.26 -4.39
C LEU A 187 5.25 13.88 -4.83
N PRO A 188 4.56 13.15 -5.74
CA PRO A 188 4.91 11.77 -6.07
C PRO A 188 6.28 11.61 -6.74
N ASP A 189 6.82 12.69 -7.32
CA ASP A 189 8.11 12.71 -8.03
C ASP A 189 9.28 13.17 -7.15
N VAL A 190 9.01 13.66 -5.94
CA VAL A 190 10.08 14.11 -5.04
C VAL A 190 10.80 12.88 -4.47
N ARG A 191 12.12 12.96 -4.43
CA ARG A 191 12.99 11.92 -3.86
C ARG A 191 13.91 12.56 -2.82
N GLY A 192 14.26 11.80 -1.78
CA GLY A 192 15.25 12.19 -0.79
C GLY A 192 16.47 11.29 -0.89
N ASP A 193 17.67 11.87 -0.87
CA ASP A 193 18.91 11.10 -0.82
C ASP A 193 19.01 10.35 0.52
N TYR A 194 19.17 9.03 0.47
CA TYR A 194 19.21 8.21 1.68
C TYR A 194 20.33 8.62 2.62
N ASN A 195 21.56 8.79 2.10
CA ASN A 195 22.75 9.07 2.90
C ASN A 195 22.69 10.44 3.58
N THR A 196 21.99 11.39 2.99
CA THR A 196 21.86 12.75 3.51
C THR A 196 20.63 12.91 4.40
N GLU A 197 19.47 12.42 3.96
CA GLU A 197 18.20 12.68 4.63
C GLU A 197 18.00 11.76 5.85
N SER A 198 18.49 10.52 5.83
CA SER A 198 18.38 9.60 6.98
C SER A 198 19.13 10.11 8.20
N GLN A 199 20.28 10.77 7.99
CA GLN A 199 21.11 11.35 9.06
C GLN A 199 20.43 12.51 9.78
N LYS A 200 19.39 13.11 9.18
CA LYS A 200 18.56 14.15 9.81
C LYS A 200 17.53 13.56 10.78
N ILE A 201 17.32 12.25 10.76
CA ILE A 201 16.26 11.55 11.49
C ILE A 201 16.89 10.66 12.57
N ARG A 202 16.89 11.11 13.83
CA ARG A 202 17.61 10.39 14.91
C ARG A 202 17.06 9.00 15.23
N ASP A 203 15.78 8.78 14.96
CA ASP A 203 15.08 7.51 15.15
C ASP A 203 14.72 6.86 13.81
N PHE A 204 15.56 7.08 12.78
CA PHE A 204 15.37 6.52 11.45
C PHE A 204 15.23 4.99 11.48
N SER A 205 16.01 4.32 12.33
CA SER A 205 15.96 2.86 12.51
C SER A 205 14.63 2.32 13.06
N GLN A 206 13.68 3.18 13.48
CA GLN A 206 12.33 2.78 13.87
C GLN A 206 11.32 2.89 12.73
N LEU A 207 11.71 3.45 11.59
CA LEU A 207 10.87 3.57 10.40
C LEU A 207 10.81 2.20 9.71
N ASP A 208 9.65 1.77 9.22
CA ASP A 208 9.64 0.55 8.38
C ASP A 208 10.18 0.89 6.98
N GLY A 209 10.95 -0.03 6.38
CA GLY A 209 11.61 0.16 5.09
C GLY A 209 10.68 0.66 3.98
N ARG A 210 9.44 0.15 3.95
CA ARG A 210 8.39 0.56 3.00
C ARG A 210 7.97 2.05 3.07
N TYR A 211 8.40 2.81 4.07
CA TYR A 211 8.13 4.25 4.20
C TYR A 211 9.38 5.11 4.01
N TYR A 212 10.55 4.51 3.77
CA TYR A 212 11.82 5.24 3.68
C TYR A 212 11.76 6.33 2.62
N GLU A 213 11.34 5.97 1.40
CA GLU A 213 11.34 6.90 0.28
C GLU A 213 10.50 8.14 0.56
N GLU A 214 9.23 7.97 0.95
CA GLU A 214 8.35 9.11 1.16
C GLU A 214 8.75 9.94 2.38
N VAL A 215 9.28 9.31 3.43
CA VAL A 215 9.76 10.07 4.60
C VAL A 215 11.03 10.84 4.26
N LEU A 216 12.01 10.22 3.60
CA LEU A 216 13.24 10.90 3.17
C LEU A 216 12.93 12.02 2.17
N ALA A 217 12.03 11.78 1.22
CA ALA A 217 11.53 12.81 0.31
C ALA A 217 10.89 13.96 1.08
N ALA A 218 10.02 13.67 2.07
CA ALA A 218 9.39 14.70 2.89
C ALA A 218 10.40 15.54 3.68
N TYR A 219 11.50 14.94 4.15
CA TYR A 219 12.59 15.67 4.81
C TYR A 219 13.39 16.55 3.83
N SER A 220 13.66 16.04 2.62
CA SER A 220 14.41 16.77 1.59
C SER A 220 13.78 18.11 1.20
N VAL A 221 12.45 18.17 1.15
CA VAL A 221 11.68 19.38 0.83
C VAL A 221 11.05 20.04 2.06
N GLY A 222 11.38 19.55 3.25
CA GLY A 222 10.98 20.17 4.52
C GLY A 222 9.49 20.09 4.86
N VAL A 223 8.74 19.18 4.24
CA VAL A 223 7.37 18.80 4.62
C VAL A 223 7.40 18.22 6.04
N ALA A 224 8.24 17.22 6.25
CA ALA A 224 8.55 16.64 7.56
C ALA A 224 9.88 17.20 8.08
N ARG A 225 9.99 17.40 9.40
CA ARG A 225 11.20 17.95 10.05
C ARG A 225 11.55 17.30 11.39
N GLY A 226 10.71 16.39 11.88
CA GLY A 226 10.80 15.85 13.23
C GLY A 226 10.44 16.87 14.33
N ASP A 227 10.64 16.47 15.58
CA ASP A 227 10.47 17.33 16.74
C ASP A 227 11.75 18.14 17.06
N GLY A 228 11.71 18.95 18.13
CA GLY A 228 12.86 19.74 18.57
C GLY A 228 14.08 18.91 19.04
N SER A 229 13.94 17.59 19.17
CA SER A 229 15.02 16.66 19.48
C SER A 229 15.58 15.96 18.24
N GLY A 230 15.06 16.25 17.05
CA GLY A 230 15.43 15.62 15.78
C GLY A 230 14.82 14.23 15.57
N ARG A 231 13.74 13.89 16.29
CA ARG A 231 13.04 12.60 16.16
C ARG A 231 11.79 12.73 15.31
N PHE A 232 11.56 11.77 14.42
CA PHE A 232 10.39 11.66 13.59
C PHE A 232 9.21 11.02 14.32
N HIS A 233 9.44 10.03 15.18
CA HIS A 233 8.45 9.17 15.84
C HIS A 233 7.54 8.42 14.84
N PRO A 234 8.09 7.51 14.01
CA PRO A 234 7.38 6.89 12.89
C PRO A 234 6.09 6.15 13.30
N LYS A 235 6.11 5.45 14.45
CA LYS A 235 4.97 4.65 14.95
C LYS A 235 3.93 5.46 15.72
N SER A 236 4.24 6.71 16.09
CA SER A 236 3.31 7.55 16.85
C SER A 236 2.22 8.12 15.94
N SER A 237 1.07 8.46 16.53
CA SER A 237 0.00 9.12 15.78
C SER A 237 0.23 10.62 15.62
N LEU A 238 -0.24 11.17 14.50
CA LEU A 238 -0.35 12.63 14.33
C LEU A 238 -1.58 13.16 15.05
N THR A 239 -1.47 14.35 15.62
CA THR A 239 -2.63 15.17 16.00
C THR A 239 -3.28 15.79 14.76
N ARG A 240 -4.54 16.23 14.87
CA ARG A 240 -5.25 16.93 13.79
C ARG A 240 -4.54 18.22 13.36
N ALA A 241 -3.96 18.96 14.31
CA ALA A 241 -3.19 20.16 14.02
C ALA A 241 -1.90 19.86 13.23
N GLU A 242 -1.15 18.82 13.62
CA GLU A 242 0.05 18.39 12.91
C GLU A 242 -0.30 17.90 11.50
N ALA A 243 -1.36 17.09 11.36
CA ALA A 243 -1.80 16.58 10.07
C ALA A 243 -2.16 17.71 9.09
N CYS A 244 -2.97 18.69 9.52
CA CYS A 244 -3.31 19.85 8.68
C CYS A 244 -2.07 20.65 8.27
N THR A 245 -1.06 20.71 9.14
CA THR A 245 0.19 21.41 8.86
C THR A 245 1.04 20.69 7.84
N LEU A 246 1.15 19.35 7.93
CA LEU A 246 1.86 18.56 6.92
C LEU A 246 1.15 18.63 5.56
N ILE A 247 -0.19 18.55 5.55
CA ILE A 247 -1.00 18.69 4.33
C ILE A 247 -0.76 20.05 3.68
N ASP A 248 -0.85 21.15 4.44
CA ASP A 248 -0.66 22.49 3.87
C ASP A 248 0.78 22.70 3.35
N ARG A 249 1.80 22.18 4.04
CA ARG A 249 3.19 22.21 3.57
C ARG A 249 3.36 21.46 2.25
N ALA A 250 2.91 20.21 2.19
CA ALA A 250 3.05 19.38 0.98
C ALA A 250 2.30 20.00 -0.21
N ARG A 251 1.07 20.48 0.02
CA ARG A 251 0.24 21.08 -1.03
C ARG A 251 0.82 22.37 -1.59
N ARG A 252 1.37 23.26 -0.76
CA ARG A 252 1.96 24.53 -1.25
C ARG A 252 3.12 24.30 -2.20
N LEU A 253 3.89 23.23 -1.98
CA LEU A 253 5.02 22.89 -2.84
C LEU A 253 4.60 22.46 -4.26
N ILE A 254 3.34 22.08 -4.48
CA ILE A 254 2.79 21.83 -5.83
C ILE A 254 2.85 23.08 -6.71
N GLU A 255 2.66 24.26 -6.11
CA GLU A 255 2.63 25.55 -6.82
C GLU A 255 4.03 26.19 -6.92
N GLU A 256 4.96 25.80 -6.04
CA GLU A 256 6.27 26.43 -5.88
C GLU A 256 7.42 25.65 -6.55
N LEU A 257 7.28 24.33 -6.73
CA LEU A 257 8.32 23.51 -7.37
C LEU A 257 8.22 23.61 -8.90
N PRO A 258 9.32 23.91 -9.62
CA PRO A 258 9.34 23.81 -11.07
C PRO A 258 9.03 22.37 -11.48
N ALA A 259 8.28 22.20 -12.57
CA ALA A 259 8.08 20.89 -13.17
C ALA A 259 9.45 20.20 -13.37
N PRO A 260 9.60 18.92 -13.00
CA PRO A 260 10.90 18.28 -12.94
C PRO A 260 11.61 18.37 -14.30
N SER A 261 12.81 18.95 -14.32
CA SER A 261 13.71 18.80 -15.46
C SER A 261 14.19 17.36 -15.46
N ARG A 262 13.62 16.55 -16.35
CA ARG A 262 14.16 15.23 -16.67
C ARG A 262 15.57 15.43 -17.22
N SER A 263 16.58 15.22 -16.39
CA SER A 263 17.91 14.94 -16.91
C SER A 263 17.81 13.63 -17.69
N PRO A 264 18.30 13.55 -18.93
CA PRO A 264 18.34 12.28 -19.63
C PRO A 264 19.28 11.36 -18.85
N ALA A 265 18.75 10.24 -18.37
CA ALA A 265 19.57 9.14 -17.87
C ALA A 265 20.56 8.73 -18.96
N PRO A 266 21.80 8.34 -18.62
CA PRO A 266 22.70 7.74 -19.58
C PRO A 266 22.00 6.54 -20.21
N SER A 267 21.97 6.49 -21.54
CA SER A 267 21.41 5.34 -22.25
C SER A 267 22.23 4.10 -21.88
N PRO A 268 21.58 2.97 -21.51
CA PRO A 268 22.26 1.69 -21.50
C PRO A 268 22.87 1.47 -22.89
N GLY A 269 24.07 0.92 -22.94
CA GLY A 269 24.64 0.41 -24.18
C GLY A 269 23.65 -0.55 -24.86
N PRO A 270 23.79 -0.80 -26.17
CA PRO A 270 22.82 -1.60 -26.92
C PRO A 270 22.70 -2.98 -26.26
N THR A 271 21.56 -3.24 -25.63
CA THR A 271 21.22 -4.58 -25.14
C THR A 271 20.96 -5.42 -26.37
N ALA A 272 21.90 -6.31 -26.68
CA ALA A 272 21.59 -7.45 -27.53
C ALA A 272 20.35 -8.12 -26.94
N LYS A 273 19.39 -8.49 -27.79
CA LYS A 273 18.21 -9.24 -27.33
C LYS A 273 18.71 -10.48 -26.57
N PRO A 274 18.27 -10.70 -25.32
CA PRO A 274 18.67 -11.88 -24.58
C PRO A 274 18.31 -13.14 -25.37
N ILE A 275 19.21 -14.10 -25.37
CA ILE A 275 18.91 -15.42 -25.94
C ILE A 275 17.95 -16.16 -25.00
N SER A 276 17.09 -16.99 -25.58
CA SER A 276 16.17 -17.89 -24.86
C SER A 276 16.73 -19.31 -24.86
N GLY A 277 15.98 -20.27 -24.32
CA GLY A 277 16.38 -21.69 -24.31
C GLY A 277 16.88 -22.19 -22.96
N GLY A 278 17.06 -23.50 -22.90
CA GLY A 278 17.40 -24.27 -21.70
C GLY A 278 18.89 -24.38 -21.41
N VAL A 279 19.23 -25.34 -20.55
CA VAL A 279 20.60 -25.58 -20.06
C VAL A 279 21.51 -26.12 -21.17
N ALA A 280 21.00 -26.97 -22.06
CA ALA A 280 21.75 -27.56 -23.17
C ALA A 280 22.26 -26.51 -24.17
N GLU A 281 21.54 -25.40 -24.31
CA GLU A 281 21.94 -24.28 -25.18
C GLU A 281 22.86 -23.28 -24.45
N ASN A 282 22.58 -23.01 -23.17
CA ASN A 282 23.18 -21.88 -22.46
C ASN A 282 24.32 -22.27 -21.48
N GLY A 283 24.40 -23.52 -21.06
CA GLY A 283 25.44 -24.01 -20.14
C GLY A 283 25.39 -23.34 -18.76
N TRP A 284 26.55 -23.13 -18.16
CA TRP A 284 26.66 -22.45 -16.87
C TRP A 284 26.29 -20.98 -16.95
N LEU A 285 25.40 -20.55 -16.06
CA LEU A 285 25.07 -19.15 -15.89
C LEU A 285 26.18 -18.40 -15.14
N GLN A 286 26.33 -17.12 -15.45
CA GLN A 286 27.22 -16.19 -14.79
C GLN A 286 26.60 -14.79 -14.71
N VAL A 287 26.92 -14.04 -13.66
CA VAL A 287 26.43 -12.67 -13.49
C VAL A 287 27.52 -11.70 -13.94
N LYS A 288 27.23 -10.87 -14.94
CA LYS A 288 28.15 -9.85 -15.48
C LYS A 288 27.51 -8.47 -15.38
N GLY A 289 28.03 -7.64 -14.49
CA GLY A 289 27.39 -6.39 -14.14
C GLY A 289 25.99 -6.67 -13.59
N THR A 290 24.97 -6.07 -14.20
CA THR A 290 23.56 -6.28 -13.82
C THR A 290 22.88 -7.43 -14.57
N GLN A 291 23.57 -8.08 -15.52
CA GLN A 291 22.96 -9.09 -16.39
C GLN A 291 23.30 -10.50 -15.94
N LEU A 292 22.30 -11.38 -16.04
CA LEU A 292 22.51 -12.81 -16.13
C LEU A 292 22.99 -13.15 -17.55
N CYS A 293 24.03 -13.96 -17.65
CA CYS A 293 24.62 -14.38 -18.91
C CYS A 293 24.81 -15.90 -18.96
N ASN A 294 24.80 -16.46 -20.17
CA ASN A 294 25.14 -17.85 -20.46
C ASN A 294 26.65 -18.11 -20.29
N GLU A 295 27.11 -19.34 -20.57
CA GLU A 295 28.53 -19.72 -20.42
C GLU A 295 29.46 -18.94 -21.37
N ALA A 296 28.97 -18.58 -22.57
CA ALA A 296 29.68 -17.75 -23.54
C ALA A 296 29.75 -16.25 -23.15
N GLY A 297 28.99 -15.84 -22.13
CA GLY A 297 28.93 -14.45 -21.67
C GLY A 297 27.90 -13.59 -22.38
N GLU A 298 26.96 -14.20 -23.08
CA GLU A 298 25.84 -13.53 -23.75
C GLU A 298 24.67 -13.37 -22.77
N PRO A 299 23.97 -12.21 -22.74
CA PRO A 299 22.81 -12.02 -21.87
C PRO A 299 21.72 -13.05 -22.12
N VAL A 300 21.17 -13.61 -21.05
CA VAL A 300 20.06 -14.58 -21.06
C VAL A 300 18.95 -14.09 -20.15
N VAL A 301 17.70 -14.35 -20.54
CA VAL A 301 16.51 -14.12 -19.70
C VAL A 301 15.85 -15.46 -19.45
N LEU A 302 15.65 -15.77 -18.18
CA LEU A 302 14.91 -16.94 -17.75
C LEU A 302 13.47 -16.54 -17.45
N HIS A 303 12.51 -17.32 -17.92
CA HIS A 303 11.09 -17.12 -17.66
C HIS A 303 10.40 -18.46 -17.41
N GLY A 304 9.53 -18.50 -16.40
CA GLY A 304 8.84 -19.73 -16.05
C GLY A 304 7.87 -19.61 -14.90
N MET A 305 7.59 -20.76 -14.28
CA MET A 305 6.65 -20.89 -13.17
C MET A 305 7.37 -21.22 -11.87
N SER A 306 6.88 -20.65 -10.77
CA SER A 306 7.10 -21.19 -9.44
C SER A 306 6.03 -22.24 -9.13
N SER A 307 6.43 -23.33 -8.48
CA SER A 307 5.49 -24.14 -7.73
C SER A 307 4.82 -23.28 -6.66
N HIS A 308 3.61 -23.64 -6.23
CA HIS A 308 3.18 -23.27 -4.88
C HIS A 308 4.00 -24.10 -3.87
N GLY A 309 3.82 -23.86 -2.57
CA GLY A 309 4.44 -24.67 -1.51
C GLY A 309 4.28 -26.19 -1.72
N ILE A 310 5.41 -26.88 -1.86
CA ILE A 310 5.50 -28.32 -2.17
C ILE A 310 5.01 -29.22 -1.02
N GLN A 311 4.78 -28.66 0.16
CA GLN A 311 4.08 -29.35 1.25
C GLN A 311 2.58 -29.51 0.94
N TRP A 312 1.99 -28.59 0.20
CA TRP A 312 0.55 -28.56 -0.12
C TRP A 312 0.22 -29.04 -1.53
N PHE A 313 1.04 -28.64 -2.52
CA PHE A 313 0.80 -28.92 -3.93
C PHE A 313 1.96 -29.66 -4.62
N PRO A 314 2.54 -30.72 -4.01
CA PRO A 314 3.71 -31.41 -4.57
C PRO A 314 3.46 -31.99 -5.97
N GLN A 315 2.21 -32.37 -6.27
CA GLN A 315 1.84 -32.97 -7.55
C GLN A 315 2.10 -32.04 -8.75
N PHE A 316 2.10 -30.72 -8.55
CA PHE A 316 2.36 -29.74 -9.61
C PHE A 316 3.85 -29.37 -9.75
N ALA A 317 4.71 -29.93 -8.90
CA ALA A 317 6.16 -29.88 -9.04
C ALA A 317 6.77 -31.20 -9.57
N GLY A 318 5.92 -32.17 -9.94
CA GLY A 318 6.36 -33.45 -10.50
C GLY A 318 6.69 -33.41 -11.99
N GLU A 319 7.36 -34.46 -12.48
CA GLU A 319 7.87 -34.59 -13.85
C GLU A 319 6.90 -34.13 -14.95
N GLN A 320 5.65 -34.60 -14.93
CA GLN A 320 4.69 -34.27 -15.99
C GLN A 320 4.23 -32.81 -15.94
N ALA A 321 4.08 -32.22 -14.75
CA ALA A 321 3.71 -30.82 -14.58
C ALA A 321 4.85 -29.88 -15.03
N VAL A 322 6.10 -30.24 -14.69
CA VAL A 322 7.30 -29.54 -15.15
C VAL A 322 7.44 -29.64 -16.68
N LYS A 323 7.24 -30.84 -17.23
CA LYS A 323 7.21 -31.07 -18.69
C LYS A 323 6.12 -30.25 -19.39
N ASN A 324 4.93 -30.16 -18.80
CA ASN A 324 3.86 -29.32 -19.35
C ASN A 324 4.30 -27.85 -19.37
N THR A 325 4.97 -27.37 -18.33
CA THR A 325 5.48 -25.99 -18.26
C THR A 325 6.54 -25.74 -19.34
N ALA A 326 7.51 -26.64 -19.49
CA ALA A 326 8.53 -26.59 -20.55
C ALA A 326 7.90 -26.60 -21.97
N ALA A 327 6.85 -27.39 -22.18
CA ALA A 327 6.18 -27.50 -23.48
C ALA A 327 5.51 -26.20 -23.96
N TYR A 328 5.26 -25.24 -23.06
CA TYR A 328 4.78 -23.89 -23.42
C TYR A 328 5.90 -22.89 -23.68
N GLY A 329 7.18 -23.27 -23.54
CA GLY A 329 8.34 -22.41 -23.84
C GLY A 329 9.11 -21.92 -22.61
N ALA A 330 8.67 -22.25 -21.39
CA ALA A 330 9.42 -21.89 -20.19
C ALA A 330 10.82 -22.52 -20.24
N ASN A 331 11.82 -21.79 -19.77
CA ASN A 331 13.20 -22.27 -19.57
C ASN A 331 13.63 -22.24 -18.10
N LEU A 332 12.68 -21.98 -17.20
CA LEU A 332 12.86 -21.91 -15.75
C LEU A 332 11.74 -22.63 -15.01
N PHE A 333 12.09 -23.28 -13.90
CA PHE A 333 11.14 -23.71 -12.88
C PHE A 333 11.63 -23.30 -11.49
N ARG A 334 10.75 -22.84 -10.61
CA ARG A 334 11.10 -22.52 -9.21
C ARG A 334 10.42 -23.49 -8.26
N VAL A 335 11.20 -24.05 -7.34
CA VAL A 335 10.74 -25.03 -6.34
C VAL A 335 10.62 -24.34 -4.99
N ALA A 336 9.41 -23.87 -4.66
CA ALA A 336 9.12 -23.15 -3.43
C ALA A 336 8.99 -24.12 -2.24
N MET A 337 10.10 -24.34 -1.52
CA MET A 337 10.13 -25.18 -0.33
C MET A 337 9.96 -24.34 0.93
N TYR A 338 8.71 -24.20 1.39
CA TYR A 338 8.41 -23.50 2.64
C TYR A 338 9.23 -24.08 3.79
N THR A 339 9.70 -23.19 4.65
CA THR A 339 10.41 -23.52 5.88
C THR A 339 9.43 -23.70 7.02
N GLY A 340 8.57 -22.70 7.24
CA GLY A 340 7.42 -22.71 8.14
C GLY A 340 6.19 -23.42 7.56
N GLU A 341 5.03 -23.24 8.20
CA GLU A 341 3.71 -23.62 7.65
C GLU A 341 3.55 -25.10 7.23
N GLY A 342 4.16 -26.01 7.99
CA GLY A 342 4.17 -27.44 7.65
C GLY A 342 5.24 -27.82 6.62
N GLY A 343 6.15 -26.90 6.33
CA GLY A 343 7.31 -27.09 5.46
C GLY A 343 8.50 -27.76 6.15
N TYR A 344 9.70 -27.40 5.69
CA TYR A 344 10.96 -28.08 5.99
C TYR A 344 11.22 -28.24 7.50
N LEU A 345 10.98 -27.20 8.31
CA LEU A 345 11.28 -27.24 9.75
C LEU A 345 10.43 -28.27 10.50
N SER A 346 9.28 -28.66 9.96
CA SER A 346 8.40 -29.67 10.57
C SER A 346 8.64 -31.09 10.05
N GLN A 347 9.21 -31.23 8.85
CA GLN A 347 9.40 -32.51 8.16
C GLN A 347 10.59 -32.45 7.17
N PRO A 348 11.82 -32.30 7.68
CA PRO A 348 12.98 -31.91 6.86
C PRO A 348 13.33 -32.93 5.78
N GLU A 349 13.40 -34.22 6.12
CA GLU A 349 13.73 -35.27 5.14
C GLU A 349 12.69 -35.39 4.04
N ALA A 350 11.40 -35.23 4.37
CA ALA A 350 10.32 -35.32 3.39
C ALA A 350 10.32 -34.12 2.44
N MET A 351 10.53 -32.90 2.95
CA MET A 351 10.60 -31.70 2.09
C MET A 351 11.85 -31.69 1.23
N LYS A 352 12.99 -32.08 1.79
CA LYS A 352 14.23 -32.23 1.03
C LYS A 352 14.05 -33.22 -0.11
N GLN A 353 13.46 -34.39 0.14
CA GLN A 353 13.22 -35.38 -0.90
C GLN A 353 12.30 -34.85 -2.02
N ARG A 354 11.21 -34.16 -1.66
CA ARG A 354 10.31 -33.54 -2.66
C ARG A 354 11.00 -32.44 -3.46
N ALA A 355 11.83 -31.62 -2.80
CA ALA A 355 12.58 -30.57 -3.47
C ALA A 355 13.59 -31.17 -4.47
N ILE A 356 14.30 -32.23 -4.08
CA ILE A 356 15.20 -32.99 -4.97
C ILE A 356 14.43 -33.54 -6.18
N GLU A 357 13.28 -34.18 -5.97
CA GLU A 357 12.47 -34.74 -7.06
C GLU A 357 12.02 -33.65 -8.05
N ALA A 358 11.61 -32.48 -7.55
CA ALA A 358 11.21 -31.35 -8.38
C ALA A 358 12.40 -30.72 -9.14
N VAL A 359 13.56 -30.61 -8.48
CA VAL A 359 14.80 -30.13 -9.11
C VAL A 359 15.24 -31.08 -10.22
N ASP A 360 15.28 -32.38 -9.94
CA ASP A 360 15.69 -33.40 -10.91
C ASP A 360 14.72 -33.43 -12.11
N ALA A 361 13.41 -33.25 -11.87
CA ALA A 361 12.41 -33.11 -12.94
C ALA A 361 12.66 -31.89 -13.86
N ALA A 362 13.01 -30.73 -13.30
CA ALA A 362 13.33 -29.54 -14.10
C ALA A 362 14.58 -29.75 -14.95
N VAL A 363 15.63 -30.36 -14.36
CA VAL A 363 16.86 -30.72 -15.08
C VAL A 363 16.57 -31.68 -16.24
N HIS A 364 15.72 -32.70 -16.05
CA HIS A 364 15.36 -33.64 -17.11
C HIS A 364 14.63 -32.99 -18.30
N GLN A 365 13.94 -31.87 -18.07
CA GLN A 365 13.22 -31.12 -19.10
C GLN A 365 14.06 -29.96 -19.67
N ASP A 366 15.38 -29.96 -19.44
CA ASP A 366 16.32 -28.93 -19.90
C ASP A 366 16.02 -27.51 -19.36
N LEU A 367 15.36 -27.43 -18.20
CA LEU A 367 15.08 -26.15 -17.55
C LEU A 367 16.18 -25.78 -16.56
N TYR A 368 16.45 -24.49 -16.41
CA TYR A 368 17.06 -23.99 -15.19
C TYR A 368 16.09 -24.14 -14.03
N VAL A 369 16.60 -24.27 -12.81
CA VAL A 369 15.78 -24.46 -11.63
C VAL A 369 16.28 -23.66 -10.44
N ILE A 370 15.36 -22.92 -9.82
CA ILE A 370 15.59 -22.25 -8.54
C ILE A 370 15.17 -23.20 -7.43
N LEU A 371 16.12 -23.57 -6.58
CA LEU A 371 15.84 -24.22 -5.30
C LEU A 371 15.68 -23.14 -4.23
N ASP A 372 14.44 -22.92 -3.81
CA ASP A 372 14.06 -21.81 -2.96
C ASP A 372 13.81 -22.25 -1.51
N TRP A 373 14.59 -21.65 -0.60
CA TRP A 373 14.37 -21.69 0.84
C TRP A 373 13.31 -20.64 1.21
N HIS A 374 12.07 -21.11 1.17
CA HIS A 374 10.90 -20.24 1.10
C HIS A 374 10.47 -19.76 2.49
N ILE A 375 11.25 -18.83 3.05
CA ILE A 375 10.85 -18.09 4.25
C ILE A 375 9.67 -17.16 3.94
N LEU A 376 8.72 -17.07 4.87
CA LEU A 376 7.57 -16.19 4.77
C LEU A 376 7.05 -15.83 6.16
N SER A 377 6.32 -16.74 6.81
CA SER A 377 5.76 -16.52 8.15
C SER A 377 6.83 -16.52 9.26
N ASP A 378 7.96 -17.17 9.01
CA ASP A 378 9.16 -17.18 9.85
C ASP A 378 10.03 -15.91 9.66
N GLY A 379 9.74 -15.06 8.66
CA GLY A 379 10.08 -13.63 8.60
C GLY A 379 11.57 -13.27 8.58
N ASN A 380 12.30 -13.54 9.67
CA ASN A 380 13.72 -13.26 9.80
C ASN A 380 14.56 -14.48 9.39
N PRO A 381 15.37 -14.40 8.31
CA PRO A 381 16.17 -15.54 7.86
C PRO A 381 17.21 -16.01 8.92
N MET A 382 17.60 -15.14 9.86
CA MET A 382 18.53 -15.50 10.93
C MET A 382 17.98 -16.54 11.90
N ASP A 383 16.66 -16.66 12.04
CA ASP A 383 16.04 -17.54 13.04
C ASP A 383 16.33 -19.03 12.79
N HIS A 384 16.60 -19.39 11.52
CA HIS A 384 16.88 -20.76 11.08
C HIS A 384 18.17 -20.87 10.26
N LEU A 385 19.17 -20.02 10.57
CA LEU A 385 20.44 -19.96 9.87
C LEU A 385 21.17 -21.32 9.84
N SER A 386 21.18 -22.05 10.96
CA SER A 386 21.85 -23.36 11.03
C SER A 386 21.24 -24.38 10.08
N GLU A 387 19.92 -24.43 10.03
CA GLU A 387 19.13 -25.33 9.18
C GLU A 387 19.31 -24.98 7.71
N ALA A 388 19.24 -23.69 7.37
CA ALA A 388 19.48 -23.22 6.00
C ALA A 388 20.90 -23.56 5.52
N LYS A 389 21.93 -23.28 6.34
CA LYS A 389 23.32 -23.62 5.99
C LYS A 389 23.51 -25.11 5.76
N ALA A 390 22.96 -25.95 6.64
CA ALA A 390 23.06 -27.40 6.50
C ALA A 390 22.36 -27.90 5.23
N PHE A 391 21.13 -27.42 4.99
CA PHE A 391 20.36 -27.74 3.79
C PHE A 391 21.11 -27.34 2.52
N PHE A 392 21.53 -26.08 2.41
CA PHE A 392 22.21 -25.59 1.21
C PHE A 392 23.59 -26.21 1.01
N SER A 393 24.33 -26.54 2.07
CA SER A 393 25.58 -27.29 1.93
C SER A 393 25.34 -28.69 1.33
N GLU A 394 24.28 -29.39 1.75
CA GLU A 394 23.92 -30.71 1.21
C GLU A 394 23.48 -30.60 -0.25
N MET A 395 22.64 -29.61 -0.58
CA MET A 395 22.14 -29.40 -1.95
C MET A 395 23.25 -28.92 -2.88
N ALA A 396 24.17 -28.09 -2.42
CA ALA A 396 25.33 -27.65 -3.18
C ALA A 396 26.31 -28.79 -3.46
N GLU A 397 26.47 -29.73 -2.53
CA GLU A 397 27.26 -30.95 -2.74
C GLU A 397 26.59 -31.90 -3.74
N ARG A 398 25.27 -32.08 -3.63
CA ARG A 398 24.49 -32.91 -4.55
C ARG A 398 24.55 -32.41 -5.99
N TYR A 399 24.44 -31.09 -6.18
CA TYR A 399 24.32 -30.44 -7.48
C TYR A 399 25.60 -29.69 -7.90
N GLN A 400 26.76 -30.05 -7.34
CA GLN A 400 28.03 -29.31 -7.55
C GLN A 400 28.43 -29.15 -9.03
N ASP A 401 28.09 -30.12 -9.87
CA ASP A 401 28.38 -30.13 -11.32
C ASP A 401 27.14 -29.88 -12.19
N GLN A 402 26.04 -29.39 -11.60
CA GLN A 402 24.79 -29.16 -12.31
C GLN A 402 24.61 -27.68 -12.69
N PRO A 403 24.81 -27.27 -13.95
CA PRO A 403 24.66 -25.87 -14.39
C PRO A 403 23.23 -25.33 -14.28
N ALA A 404 22.23 -26.21 -14.20
CA ALA A 404 20.83 -25.83 -14.12
C ALA A 404 20.42 -25.17 -12.79
N VAL A 405 21.14 -25.45 -11.69
CA VAL A 405 20.65 -25.14 -10.33
C VAL A 405 21.09 -23.76 -9.86
N LEU A 406 20.10 -22.94 -9.50
CA LEU A 406 20.24 -21.66 -8.81
C LEU A 406 19.73 -21.83 -7.38
N TYR A 407 20.35 -21.15 -6.41
CA TYR A 407 19.97 -21.24 -5.01
C TYR A 407 19.34 -19.92 -4.55
N GLU A 408 18.05 -19.92 -4.21
CA GLU A 408 17.39 -18.78 -3.58
C GLU A 408 17.39 -18.99 -2.07
N ILE A 409 18.25 -18.24 -1.38
CA ILE A 409 18.60 -18.57 0.01
C ILE A 409 17.59 -18.02 1.03
N CYS A 410 16.75 -17.07 0.63
CA CYS A 410 15.64 -16.58 1.44
C CYS A 410 14.63 -15.87 0.53
N ASN A 411 13.43 -16.44 0.40
CA ASN A 411 12.32 -15.90 -0.40
C ASN A 411 11.94 -14.46 -0.01
N GLU A 412 11.35 -14.27 1.16
CA GLU A 412 10.77 -12.97 1.55
C GLU A 412 11.09 -12.57 3.00
N PRO A 413 12.30 -12.05 3.26
CA PRO A 413 12.58 -11.39 4.52
C PRO A 413 11.56 -10.28 4.81
N ASN A 414 10.86 -10.36 5.94
CA ASN A 414 9.77 -9.43 6.26
C ASN A 414 9.55 -9.21 7.76
N GLY A 415 8.69 -8.26 8.10
CA GLY A 415 8.47 -7.84 9.49
C GLY A 415 9.60 -6.94 10.00
N ASN A 416 10.04 -7.14 11.24
CA ASN A 416 11.12 -6.35 11.85
C ASN A 416 12.50 -6.89 11.45
N VAL A 417 12.79 -6.87 10.15
CA VAL A 417 14.04 -7.38 9.56
C VAL A 417 14.74 -6.24 8.83
N ASP A 418 16.06 -6.16 8.97
CA ASP A 418 16.90 -5.14 8.35
C ASP A 418 18.03 -5.78 7.50
N TRP A 419 18.36 -5.13 6.38
CA TRP A 419 19.38 -5.61 5.46
C TRP A 419 20.74 -5.80 6.14
N ALA A 420 21.24 -4.77 6.83
CA ALA A 420 22.58 -4.77 7.42
C ALA A 420 22.65 -5.64 8.69
N ARG A 421 21.57 -5.67 9.48
CA ARG A 421 21.53 -6.41 10.74
C ARG A 421 21.30 -7.91 10.55
N ASP A 422 20.40 -8.28 9.64
CA ASP A 422 19.86 -9.65 9.59
C ASP A 422 20.15 -10.33 8.24
N ILE A 423 19.77 -9.70 7.13
CA ILE A 423 19.74 -10.37 5.82
C ILE A 423 21.15 -10.54 5.23
N LYS A 424 21.97 -9.49 5.20
CA LYS A 424 23.33 -9.56 4.65
C LYS A 424 24.24 -10.51 5.47
N PRO A 425 24.24 -10.49 6.82
CA PRO A 425 24.98 -11.48 7.60
C PRO A 425 24.50 -12.91 7.36
N TYR A 426 23.18 -13.15 7.28
CA TYR A 426 22.62 -14.44 6.90
C TYR A 426 23.14 -14.89 5.53
N ALA A 427 23.05 -14.00 4.54
CA ALA A 427 23.43 -14.28 3.17
C ALA A 427 24.92 -14.60 3.04
N GLN A 428 25.79 -13.90 3.77
CA GLN A 428 27.22 -14.18 3.83
C GLN A 428 27.51 -15.62 4.28
N GLU A 429 26.83 -16.07 5.33
CA GLU A 429 27.02 -17.38 5.94
C GLU A 429 26.50 -18.53 5.05
N VAL A 430 25.31 -18.36 4.46
CA VAL A 430 24.70 -19.38 3.58
C VAL A 430 25.39 -19.41 2.23
N ALA A 431 25.71 -18.26 1.63
CA ALA A 431 26.47 -18.21 0.38
C ALA A 431 27.87 -18.81 0.56
N GLY A 432 28.53 -18.58 1.70
CA GLY A 432 29.79 -19.24 2.04
C GLY A 432 29.67 -20.77 2.00
N ALA A 433 28.63 -21.33 2.65
CA ALA A 433 28.39 -22.77 2.68
C ALA A 433 28.10 -23.35 1.28
N ILE A 434 27.36 -22.63 0.43
CA ILE A 434 27.14 -23.03 -0.97
C ILE A 434 28.46 -23.02 -1.75
N ARG A 435 29.26 -21.95 -1.62
CA ARG A 435 30.49 -21.76 -2.39
C ARG A 435 31.58 -22.79 -2.07
N GLU A 436 31.57 -23.37 -0.88
CA GLU A 436 32.47 -24.50 -0.54
C GLU A 436 32.25 -25.73 -1.42
N LYS A 437 31.04 -25.91 -1.96
CA LYS A 437 30.64 -27.10 -2.74
C LYS A 437 30.35 -26.77 -4.21
N SER A 438 29.70 -25.63 -4.46
CA SER A 438 29.26 -25.17 -5.78
C SER A 438 29.77 -23.74 -6.04
N PRO A 439 31.04 -23.57 -6.46
CA PRO A 439 31.66 -22.26 -6.60
C PRO A 439 31.10 -21.44 -7.78
N ARG A 440 30.47 -22.09 -8.77
CA ARG A 440 29.98 -21.46 -10.01
C ARG A 440 28.50 -21.07 -9.96
N SER A 441 27.70 -21.67 -9.08
CA SER A 441 26.24 -21.50 -9.08
C SER A 441 25.81 -20.05 -8.85
N VAL A 442 24.67 -19.67 -9.43
CA VAL A 442 24.04 -18.38 -9.13
C VAL A 442 23.28 -18.49 -7.81
N ILE A 443 23.47 -17.51 -6.93
CA ILE A 443 22.78 -17.40 -5.66
C ILE A 443 21.87 -16.17 -5.71
N LEU A 444 20.58 -16.37 -5.42
CA LEU A 444 19.56 -15.34 -5.31
C LEU A 444 19.33 -14.98 -3.84
N ILE A 445 19.34 -13.69 -3.53
CA ILE A 445 19.28 -13.17 -2.15
C ILE A 445 18.04 -12.28 -1.99
N GLY A 446 17.14 -12.65 -1.10
CA GLY A 446 15.98 -11.85 -0.69
C GLY A 446 16.36 -10.52 -0.05
N SER A 447 15.43 -9.57 -0.06
CA SER A 447 15.59 -8.27 0.62
C SER A 447 14.40 -8.00 1.57
N GLY A 448 14.50 -6.93 2.37
CA GLY A 448 13.45 -6.57 3.32
C GLY A 448 12.11 -6.23 2.64
N THR A 449 11.05 -6.22 3.45
CA THR A 449 9.67 -5.93 2.99
C THR A 449 9.25 -6.86 1.86
N TRP A 450 9.29 -8.17 2.11
CA TRP A 450 8.91 -9.20 1.12
C TRP A 450 9.69 -9.02 -0.20
N SER A 451 11.02 -8.90 -0.09
CA SER A 451 11.92 -8.73 -1.23
C SER A 451 11.61 -7.51 -2.11
N GLN A 452 11.34 -6.35 -1.48
CA GLN A 452 11.10 -5.08 -2.18
C GLN A 452 12.14 -4.01 -1.84
N ASP A 453 12.87 -4.13 -0.73
CA ASP A 453 13.86 -3.15 -0.27
C ASP A 453 15.24 -3.32 -0.94
N ILE A 454 15.25 -3.65 -2.23
CA ILE A 454 16.46 -3.81 -3.05
C ILE A 454 17.36 -2.57 -3.10
N HIS A 455 16.83 -1.39 -2.80
CA HIS A 455 17.62 -0.15 -2.69
C HIS A 455 18.61 -0.18 -1.50
N LEU A 456 18.28 -0.92 -0.42
CA LEU A 456 19.18 -1.12 0.71
C LEU A 456 20.30 -2.10 0.36
N ALA A 457 19.95 -3.17 -0.37
CA ALA A 457 20.94 -4.10 -0.91
C ALA A 457 21.86 -3.43 -1.94
N ALA A 458 21.34 -2.53 -2.78
CA ALA A 458 22.13 -1.76 -3.74
C ALA A 458 23.13 -0.82 -3.07
N ALA A 459 22.78 -0.26 -1.91
CA ALA A 459 23.66 0.62 -1.15
C ALA A 459 24.80 -0.13 -0.43
N ASP A 460 24.57 -1.40 -0.06
CA ASP A 460 25.55 -2.23 0.66
C ASP A 460 25.49 -3.70 0.21
N PRO A 461 25.87 -4.01 -1.05
CA PRO A 461 25.73 -5.36 -1.60
C PRO A 461 26.64 -6.36 -0.87
N LEU A 462 26.27 -7.63 -0.94
CA LEU A 462 27.13 -8.74 -0.57
C LEU A 462 28.31 -8.83 -1.56
N GLU A 463 29.52 -8.98 -1.05
CA GLU A 463 30.71 -9.17 -1.88
C GLU A 463 30.78 -10.61 -2.40
N GLY A 464 30.98 -10.78 -3.70
CA GLY A 464 31.14 -12.10 -4.31
C GLY A 464 30.78 -12.11 -5.79
N GLU A 465 30.94 -13.27 -6.41
CA GLU A 465 30.58 -13.53 -7.80
C GLU A 465 29.28 -14.32 -7.89
N ASN A 466 28.58 -14.20 -9.02
CA ASN A 466 27.33 -14.91 -9.32
C ASN A 466 26.26 -14.75 -8.22
N LEU A 467 26.12 -13.52 -7.73
CA LEU A 467 25.07 -13.12 -6.78
C LEU A 467 24.05 -12.25 -7.50
N MET A 468 22.77 -12.51 -7.27
CA MET A 468 21.67 -11.65 -7.70
C MET A 468 20.70 -11.41 -6.55
N TYR A 469 19.90 -10.35 -6.64
CA TYR A 469 19.01 -9.93 -5.57
C TYR A 469 17.57 -10.02 -6.03
N THR A 470 16.72 -10.61 -5.20
CA THR A 470 15.34 -10.88 -5.59
C THR A 470 14.48 -9.64 -5.43
N LEU A 471 13.60 -9.45 -6.41
CA LEU A 471 12.55 -8.44 -6.39
C LEU A 471 11.21 -9.13 -6.58
N HIS A 472 10.30 -9.02 -5.61
CA HIS A 472 8.95 -9.57 -5.75
C HIS A 472 7.93 -8.48 -6.00
N PHE A 473 6.96 -8.77 -6.86
CA PHE A 473 5.85 -7.86 -7.10
C PHE A 473 4.54 -8.61 -7.39
N TYR A 474 3.44 -7.90 -7.18
CA TYR A 474 2.09 -8.38 -7.43
C TYR A 474 1.34 -7.27 -8.13
N ALA A 475 0.86 -7.52 -9.35
CA ALA A 475 0.35 -6.49 -10.26
C ALA A 475 -0.86 -5.72 -9.70
N GLY A 476 -1.60 -6.29 -8.75
CA GLY A 476 -2.70 -5.60 -8.06
C GLY A 476 -2.27 -4.64 -6.96
N THR A 477 -0.98 -4.57 -6.62
CA THR A 477 -0.47 -3.80 -5.49
C THR A 477 0.76 -2.96 -5.85
N HIS A 478 1.65 -3.52 -6.65
CA HIS A 478 2.97 -2.97 -6.94
C HIS A 478 3.00 -2.44 -8.37
N GLY A 479 3.41 -1.18 -8.55
CA GLY A 479 3.40 -0.53 -9.86
C GLY A 479 4.63 0.34 -10.09
N GLN A 480 4.46 1.52 -10.67
CA GLN A 480 5.56 2.37 -11.14
C GLN A 480 6.63 2.65 -10.08
N TRP A 481 6.24 2.89 -8.83
CA TRP A 481 7.18 3.18 -7.75
C TRP A 481 8.22 2.06 -7.54
N LEU A 482 7.80 0.80 -7.65
CA LEU A 482 8.70 -0.34 -7.46
C LEU A 482 9.56 -0.58 -8.71
N ARG A 483 9.04 -0.25 -9.90
CA ARG A 483 9.85 -0.20 -11.14
C ARG A 483 10.93 0.88 -11.08
N ASP A 484 10.61 2.08 -10.58
CA ASP A 484 11.58 3.17 -10.39
C ASP A 484 12.69 2.75 -9.42
N ARG A 485 12.32 2.03 -8.35
CA ARG A 485 13.28 1.45 -7.39
C ARG A 485 14.17 0.40 -8.05
N ALA A 486 13.59 -0.50 -8.85
CA ALA A 486 14.33 -1.50 -9.61
C ALA A 486 15.30 -0.86 -10.60
N GLU A 487 14.86 0.17 -11.31
CA GLU A 487 15.71 0.95 -12.22
C GLU A 487 16.87 1.60 -11.47
N SER A 488 16.61 2.22 -10.32
CA SER A 488 17.64 2.84 -9.49
C SER A 488 18.66 1.81 -8.96
N ALA A 489 18.21 0.62 -8.55
CA ALA A 489 19.10 -0.44 -8.08
C ALA A 489 20.00 -0.99 -9.20
N LEU A 490 19.45 -1.17 -10.41
CA LEU A 490 20.23 -1.57 -11.59
C LEU A 490 21.25 -0.48 -11.97
N GLU A 491 20.87 0.79 -11.93
CA GLU A 491 21.79 1.92 -12.17
C GLU A 491 22.92 1.99 -11.14
N ALA A 492 22.65 1.58 -9.90
CA ALA A 492 23.66 1.40 -8.86
C ALA A 492 24.52 0.13 -9.02
N GLY A 493 24.25 -0.69 -10.04
CA GLY A 493 25.01 -1.89 -10.37
C GLY A 493 24.53 -3.18 -9.69
N LEU A 494 23.36 -3.17 -9.05
CA LEU A 494 22.80 -4.36 -8.40
C LEU A 494 22.11 -5.28 -9.43
N PRO A 495 22.58 -6.52 -9.64
CA PRO A 495 21.90 -7.48 -10.52
C PRO A 495 20.60 -7.99 -9.88
N LEU A 496 19.48 -7.84 -10.61
CA LEU A 496 18.14 -8.21 -10.12
C LEU A 496 17.61 -9.49 -10.79
N PHE A 497 16.84 -10.27 -10.03
CA PHE A 497 16.07 -11.41 -10.50
C PHE A 497 14.65 -11.34 -9.90
N VAL A 498 13.59 -11.47 -10.69
CA VAL A 498 12.21 -11.53 -10.15
C VAL A 498 11.85 -12.99 -9.87
N SER A 499 12.35 -13.57 -8.79
CA SER A 499 12.12 -15.00 -8.50
C SER A 499 10.66 -15.30 -8.16
N GLU A 500 9.86 -14.29 -7.84
CA GLU A 500 8.42 -14.41 -7.64
C GLU A 500 7.66 -13.17 -8.11
N TRP A 501 6.59 -13.38 -8.87
CA TRP A 501 5.59 -12.33 -9.11
C TRP A 501 4.20 -12.90 -9.40
N GLY A 502 3.15 -12.16 -9.04
CA GLY A 502 1.76 -12.58 -9.28
C GLY A 502 0.94 -11.58 -10.12
N THR A 503 -0.02 -12.10 -10.89
CA THR A 503 -1.03 -11.25 -11.58
C THR A 503 -2.09 -10.70 -10.63
N SER A 504 -2.14 -11.19 -9.40
CA SER A 504 -3.11 -10.86 -8.36
C SER A 504 -2.69 -9.65 -7.51
N ALA A 505 -3.46 -9.32 -6.48
CA ALA A 505 -2.95 -8.52 -5.36
C ALA A 505 -1.96 -9.35 -4.51
N ALA A 506 -1.24 -8.68 -3.61
CA ALA A 506 -0.20 -9.27 -2.76
C ALA A 506 -0.70 -10.36 -1.79
N ASP A 507 -2.01 -10.51 -1.59
CA ASP A 507 -2.60 -11.60 -0.82
C ASP A 507 -2.78 -12.91 -1.63
N GLY A 508 -2.28 -12.94 -2.87
CA GLY A 508 -2.46 -14.06 -3.81
C GLY A 508 -3.85 -14.13 -4.43
N SER A 509 -4.73 -13.17 -4.12
CA SER A 509 -6.15 -13.14 -4.48
C SER A 509 -6.59 -11.74 -4.94
N GLY A 510 -7.89 -11.44 -4.88
CA GLY A 510 -8.40 -10.09 -5.09
C GLY A 510 -8.49 -9.64 -6.56
N GLY A 511 -8.41 -10.58 -7.51
CA GLY A 511 -8.60 -10.33 -8.94
C GLY A 511 -7.35 -10.61 -9.78
N VAL A 512 -7.44 -10.32 -11.08
CA VAL A 512 -6.35 -10.47 -12.04
C VAL A 512 -6.11 -9.11 -12.71
N TYR A 513 -4.90 -8.58 -12.58
CA TYR A 513 -4.51 -7.22 -12.96
C TYR A 513 -3.61 -7.22 -14.21
N LEU A 514 -4.14 -7.77 -15.31
CA LEU A 514 -3.35 -8.05 -16.53
C LEU A 514 -2.75 -6.81 -17.19
N GLY A 515 -3.41 -5.65 -17.09
CA GLY A 515 -2.88 -4.41 -17.64
C GLY A 515 -1.58 -3.97 -16.95
N GLU A 516 -1.53 -4.03 -15.62
CA GLU A 516 -0.32 -3.70 -14.87
C GLU A 516 0.74 -4.81 -14.98
N ALA A 517 0.31 -6.08 -15.06
CA ALA A 517 1.22 -7.20 -15.31
C ALA A 517 1.96 -7.06 -16.65
N GLU A 518 1.28 -6.61 -17.72
CA GLU A 518 1.91 -6.34 -19.01
C GLU A 518 2.98 -5.25 -18.90
N VAL A 519 2.68 -4.15 -18.20
CA VAL A 519 3.64 -3.05 -17.97
C VAL A 519 4.87 -3.54 -17.22
N TRP A 520 4.71 -4.45 -16.25
CA TRP A 520 5.83 -5.09 -15.58
C TRP A 520 6.65 -5.98 -16.52
N LEU A 521 6.01 -6.87 -17.28
CA LEU A 521 6.73 -7.77 -18.19
C LEU A 521 7.50 -7.00 -19.28
N GLU A 522 6.94 -5.91 -19.82
CA GLU A 522 7.64 -5.00 -20.74
C GLU A 522 8.88 -4.36 -20.07
N PHE A 523 8.76 -3.98 -18.81
CA PHE A 523 9.89 -3.44 -18.04
C PHE A 523 10.98 -4.50 -17.84
N LEU A 524 10.62 -5.73 -17.44
CA LEU A 524 11.56 -6.82 -17.25
C LEU A 524 12.28 -7.20 -18.55
N GLU A 525 11.54 -7.31 -19.67
CA GLU A 525 12.11 -7.57 -20.98
C GLU A 525 13.12 -6.48 -21.38
N LYS A 526 12.72 -5.20 -21.25
CA LYS A 526 13.59 -4.06 -21.57
C LYS A 526 14.88 -4.05 -20.75
N LYS A 527 14.81 -4.50 -19.49
CA LYS A 527 15.95 -4.54 -18.57
C LYS A 527 16.70 -5.88 -18.61
N GLY A 528 16.22 -6.87 -19.35
CA GLY A 528 16.79 -8.21 -19.38
C GLY A 528 16.79 -8.89 -18.01
N ILE A 529 15.68 -8.78 -17.28
CA ILE A 529 15.50 -9.37 -15.94
C ILE A 529 14.70 -10.66 -16.05
N SER A 530 15.28 -11.74 -15.53
CA SER A 530 14.63 -13.05 -15.43
C SER A 530 13.49 -13.06 -14.41
N TRP A 531 12.50 -13.93 -14.62
CA TRP A 531 11.33 -14.00 -13.75
C TRP A 531 10.69 -15.40 -13.59
N ALA A 532 10.04 -15.65 -12.45
CA ALA A 532 9.14 -16.80 -12.27
C ALA A 532 7.78 -16.36 -11.69
N ASN A 533 6.69 -16.83 -12.30
CA ASN A 533 5.33 -16.46 -11.88
C ASN A 533 4.78 -17.35 -10.75
N TRP A 534 4.08 -16.73 -9.79
CA TRP A 534 3.33 -17.36 -8.73
C TRP A 534 1.84 -17.55 -9.11
N SER A 535 1.27 -18.77 -9.12
CA SER A 535 1.96 -20.06 -8.96
C SER A 535 1.29 -21.21 -9.70
N LEU A 536 2.06 -22.28 -9.93
CA LEU A 536 1.60 -23.52 -10.55
C LEU A 536 0.89 -24.41 -9.53
N CYS A 537 -0.41 -24.19 -9.37
CA CYS A 537 -1.33 -25.02 -8.59
C CYS A 537 -2.76 -24.88 -9.12
N ASP A 538 -3.68 -25.69 -8.59
CA ASP A 538 -5.11 -25.65 -8.89
C ASP A 538 -5.95 -25.11 -7.71
N LYS A 539 -5.33 -24.37 -6.80
CA LYS A 539 -6.03 -23.72 -5.68
C LYS A 539 -7.07 -22.75 -6.23
N ASP A 540 -8.23 -22.67 -5.56
CA ASP A 540 -9.30 -21.73 -5.94
C ASP A 540 -8.96 -20.29 -5.52
N GLU A 541 -7.95 -19.71 -6.17
CA GLU A 541 -7.47 -18.35 -5.98
C GLU A 541 -7.03 -17.73 -7.32
N THR A 542 -6.96 -16.40 -7.38
CA THR A 542 -6.79 -15.72 -8.69
C THR A 542 -5.37 -15.76 -9.24
N SER A 543 -4.36 -16.03 -8.40
CA SER A 543 -2.97 -16.20 -8.84
C SER A 543 -2.66 -17.60 -9.40
N ALA A 544 -3.42 -18.63 -8.98
CA ALA A 544 -3.21 -20.01 -9.42
C ALA A 544 -3.29 -20.14 -10.94
N ALA A 545 -2.30 -20.77 -11.56
CA ALA A 545 -2.22 -20.90 -13.02
C ALA A 545 -3.22 -21.92 -13.58
N LEU A 546 -3.66 -22.90 -12.77
CA LEU A 546 -4.53 -23.98 -13.20
C LEU A 546 -5.93 -23.81 -12.60
N LYS A 547 -6.94 -24.32 -13.31
CA LYS A 547 -8.30 -24.38 -12.78
C LYS A 547 -8.41 -25.48 -11.72
N PRO A 548 -9.27 -25.33 -10.70
CA PRO A 548 -9.51 -26.36 -9.71
C PRO A 548 -9.83 -27.72 -10.32
N GLY A 549 -9.16 -28.77 -9.85
CA GLY A 549 -9.33 -30.15 -10.31
C GLY A 549 -8.55 -30.51 -11.57
N THR A 550 -7.60 -29.68 -11.99
CA THR A 550 -6.70 -29.99 -13.11
C THR A 550 -5.84 -31.21 -12.78
N ASP A 551 -5.81 -32.21 -13.67
CA ASP A 551 -5.02 -33.43 -13.47
C ASP A 551 -3.52 -33.13 -13.64
N PRO A 552 -2.69 -33.28 -12.59
CA PRO A 552 -1.25 -33.03 -12.65
C PRO A 552 -0.49 -34.05 -13.54
N SER A 553 -1.10 -35.20 -13.83
CA SER A 553 -0.51 -36.30 -14.60
C SER A 553 -0.90 -36.28 -16.09
N ALA A 554 -1.81 -35.40 -16.48
CA ALA A 554 -2.24 -35.24 -17.86
C ALA A 554 -1.40 -34.20 -18.60
N GLN A 555 -1.43 -34.26 -19.93
CA GLN A 555 -0.97 -33.15 -20.76
C GLN A 555 -2.00 -32.02 -20.69
N TRP A 556 -1.56 -30.81 -20.34
CA TRP A 556 -2.46 -29.66 -20.22
C TRP A 556 -2.73 -28.97 -21.54
N THR A 557 -3.94 -28.44 -21.64
CA THR A 557 -4.43 -27.58 -22.71
C THR A 557 -4.79 -26.21 -22.15
N GLU A 558 -5.06 -25.25 -23.04
CA GLU A 558 -5.54 -23.92 -22.65
C GLU A 558 -6.87 -23.96 -21.85
N GLN A 559 -7.61 -25.08 -21.89
CA GLN A 559 -8.83 -25.24 -21.11
C GLN A 559 -8.57 -25.51 -19.63
N ASP A 560 -7.39 -26.02 -19.30
CA ASP A 560 -6.96 -26.33 -17.93
C ASP A 560 -6.42 -25.08 -17.22
N LEU A 561 -6.00 -24.07 -18.00
CA LEU A 561 -5.43 -22.82 -17.48
C LEU A 561 -6.50 -21.87 -16.94
N SER A 562 -6.23 -21.26 -15.79
CA SER A 562 -6.98 -20.14 -15.23
C SER A 562 -6.77 -18.86 -16.07
N PRO A 563 -7.50 -17.76 -15.81
CA PRO A 563 -7.21 -16.47 -16.44
C PRO A 563 -5.77 -15.97 -16.21
N SER A 564 -5.21 -16.21 -15.01
CA SER A 564 -3.79 -15.92 -14.70
C SER A 564 -2.88 -16.82 -15.54
N GLY A 565 -3.11 -18.14 -15.51
CA GLY A 565 -2.29 -19.10 -16.25
C GLY A 565 -2.28 -18.84 -17.75
N LYS A 566 -3.43 -18.51 -18.35
CA LYS A 566 -3.52 -18.16 -19.78
C LYS A 566 -2.66 -16.95 -20.15
N PHE A 567 -2.64 -15.94 -19.28
CA PHE A 567 -1.82 -14.76 -19.50
C PHE A 567 -0.34 -15.12 -19.45
N VAL A 568 0.09 -15.80 -18.38
CA VAL A 568 1.50 -16.12 -18.12
C VAL A 568 2.06 -17.12 -19.12
N PHE A 569 1.35 -18.21 -19.39
CA PHE A 569 1.78 -19.23 -20.36
C PHE A 569 1.82 -18.68 -21.79
N GLY A 570 1.07 -17.61 -22.07
CA GLY A 570 1.14 -16.87 -23.33
C GLY A 570 2.29 -15.86 -23.42
N ARG A 571 3.22 -15.85 -22.45
CA ARG A 571 4.39 -14.96 -22.37
C ARG A 571 5.71 -15.72 -22.23
N PHE A 572 5.67 -17.06 -22.30
CA PHE A 572 6.87 -17.88 -22.46
C PHE A 572 7.38 -17.87 -23.90
#